data_AF-A0A9D1PHH7-F1
#
_entry.id   AF-A0A9D1PHH7-F1
#
_cell.length_a   1.000
_cell.length_b   1.000
_cell.length_c   1.000
_cell.angle_alpha   90.00
_cell.angle_beta   90.00
_cell.angle_gamma   90.00
#
_symmetry.space_group_name_H-M   'P 1'
#
loop_
_entity.id
_entity.type
_entity.pdbx_description
1 polymer ?
#
loop_
_entity_poly.entity_id
_entity_poly.type
_entity_poly.pdbx_seq_one_letter_code
_entity_poly.pdbx_strand_id
1 'polypeptide(L)'
;MNKIDSWLNDENIQKVKNLYEQGKCKKDIAKEIGITANTLNKWCKNHTTFAEIFNNDACTKSKRQNLSNNITQKRNKNTQFNVEKYMISAMKKLEQKMKSGDIASAVEYSLLKRALGYNYSEERTEYTEKTGEKTVITRKHAPPDTTAQMIWLKNHKPEIWNDKKNNPSSENLFEIKVSLINPECDENGN
;
A
#
# COMPACT_ATOMS: atom_id res chain seq x y z
N MET A 1 44.76 -19.87 -20.71
CA MET A 1 43.88 -19.05 -21.57
C MET A 1 42.55 -18.89 -20.85
N ASN A 2 42.11 -17.65 -20.58
CA ASN A 2 40.82 -17.45 -19.92
C ASN A 2 39.71 -17.78 -20.92
N LYS A 3 38.63 -18.42 -20.46
CA LYS A 3 37.49 -18.83 -21.30
C LYS A 3 36.86 -17.68 -22.10
N ILE A 4 37.14 -16.43 -21.71
CA ILE A 4 36.69 -15.24 -22.41
C ILE A 4 37.51 -14.91 -23.66
N ASP A 5 38.82 -15.19 -23.65
CA ASP A 5 39.73 -14.87 -24.76
C ASP A 5 39.38 -15.71 -26.00
N SER A 6 38.88 -16.94 -25.79
CA SER A 6 38.36 -17.80 -26.84
C SER A 6 36.92 -17.46 -27.27
N TRP A 7 36.24 -16.56 -26.54
CA TRP A 7 34.84 -16.19 -26.75
C TRP A 7 34.65 -14.79 -27.32
N LEU A 8 35.70 -13.96 -27.31
CA LEU A 8 35.76 -12.63 -27.90
C LEU A 8 36.02 -12.72 -29.42
N ASN A 9 35.10 -13.37 -30.15
CA ASN A 9 35.08 -13.36 -31.60
C ASN A 9 33.75 -12.81 -32.12
N ASP A 10 33.77 -12.29 -33.35
CA ASP A 10 32.61 -11.61 -33.93
C ASP A 10 31.38 -12.51 -34.04
N GLU A 11 31.58 -13.80 -34.29
CA GLU A 11 30.51 -14.80 -34.38
C GLU A 11 29.75 -14.97 -33.06
N ASN A 12 30.47 -15.14 -31.94
CA ASN A 12 29.86 -15.33 -30.62
C ASN A 12 29.22 -14.04 -30.10
N ILE A 13 29.85 -12.89 -30.37
CA ILE A 13 29.28 -11.56 -30.07
C ILE A 13 27.95 -11.42 -30.82
N GLN A 14 27.92 -11.78 -32.09
CA GLN A 14 26.72 -11.65 -32.90
C GLN A 14 25.62 -12.64 -32.52
N LYS A 15 25.98 -13.85 -32.07
CA LYS A 15 25.05 -14.79 -31.46
C LYS A 15 24.36 -14.19 -30.22
N VAL A 16 25.12 -13.55 -29.33
CA VAL A 16 24.58 -12.91 -28.12
C VAL A 16 23.66 -11.73 -28.47
N LYS A 17 24.04 -10.93 -29.47
CA LYS A 17 23.22 -9.82 -29.97
C LYS A 17 21.90 -10.30 -30.56
N ASN A 18 21.92 -11.31 -31.44
CA ASN A 18 20.71 -11.88 -32.04
C ASN A 18 19.75 -12.43 -30.96
N LEU A 19 20.27 -13.12 -29.94
CA LEU A 19 19.45 -13.63 -28.83
C LEU A 19 18.83 -12.50 -28.01
N TYR A 20 19.55 -11.40 -27.84
CA TYR A 20 19.06 -10.23 -27.15
C TYR A 20 17.99 -9.48 -27.97
N GLU A 21 18.17 -9.34 -29.29
CA GLU A 21 17.18 -8.78 -30.21
C GLU A 21 15.91 -9.63 -30.27
N GLN A 22 16.00 -10.95 -30.07
CA GLN A 22 14.86 -11.86 -29.87
C GLN A 22 14.14 -11.66 -28.52
N GLY A 23 14.55 -10.71 -27.69
CA GLY A 23 13.92 -10.38 -26.42
C GLY A 23 14.26 -11.33 -25.26
N LYS A 24 15.25 -12.22 -25.43
CA LYS A 24 15.70 -13.11 -24.34
C LYS A 24 16.45 -12.31 -23.28
N CYS A 25 16.29 -12.69 -22.02
CA CYS A 25 16.98 -12.01 -20.93
C CYS A 25 18.41 -12.56 -20.74
N LYS A 26 19.31 -11.77 -20.14
CA LYS A 26 20.72 -12.15 -19.88
C LYS A 26 20.87 -13.53 -19.22
N LYS A 27 19.93 -13.93 -18.35
CA LYS A 27 19.94 -15.24 -17.70
C LYS A 27 19.73 -16.39 -18.69
N ASP A 28 18.84 -16.21 -19.66
CA ASP A 28 18.50 -17.24 -20.65
C ASP A 28 19.56 -17.28 -21.76
N ILE A 29 20.06 -16.11 -22.16
CA ILE A 29 21.22 -16.00 -23.06
C ILE A 29 22.42 -16.75 -22.47
N ALA A 30 22.72 -16.54 -21.18
CA ALA A 30 23.83 -17.24 -20.50
C ALA A 30 23.67 -18.77 -20.54
N LYS A 31 22.45 -19.28 -20.32
CA LYS A 31 22.17 -20.72 -20.41
C LYS A 31 22.39 -21.27 -21.82
N GLU A 32 21.91 -20.53 -22.82
CA GLU A 32 21.98 -20.94 -24.23
C GLU A 32 23.41 -20.94 -24.78
N ILE A 33 24.27 -20.08 -24.23
CA ILE A 33 25.70 -20.05 -24.56
C ILE A 33 26.55 -20.93 -23.62
N GLY A 34 25.93 -21.68 -22.71
CA GLY A 34 26.63 -22.65 -21.85
C GLY A 34 27.54 -22.02 -20.78
N ILE A 35 27.19 -20.84 -20.28
CA ILE A 35 27.88 -20.18 -19.17
C ILE A 35 26.92 -19.82 -18.03
N THR A 36 27.46 -19.54 -16.86
CA THR A 36 26.63 -19.04 -15.77
C THR A 36 26.24 -17.59 -16.02
N ALA A 37 25.05 -17.17 -15.57
CA ALA A 37 24.62 -15.77 -15.66
C ALA A 37 25.62 -14.82 -14.98
N ASN A 38 26.30 -15.27 -13.93
CA ASN A 38 27.32 -14.48 -13.24
C ASN A 38 28.57 -14.26 -14.11
N THR A 39 28.96 -15.27 -14.90
CA THR A 39 30.04 -15.15 -15.88
C THR A 39 29.69 -14.11 -16.95
N LEU A 40 28.48 -14.18 -17.53
CA LEU A 40 28.02 -13.19 -18.51
C LEU A 40 27.99 -11.77 -17.91
N ASN A 41 27.55 -11.63 -16.67
CA ASN A 41 27.55 -10.34 -15.96
C ASN A 41 28.97 -9.80 -15.74
N LYS A 42 29.94 -10.66 -15.43
CA LYS A 42 31.35 -10.25 -15.31
C LYS A 42 31.91 -9.81 -16.66
N TRP A 43 31.55 -10.50 -17.74
CA TRP A 43 31.95 -10.11 -19.10
C TRP A 43 31.40 -8.73 -19.46
N CYS A 44 30.12 -8.47 -19.19
CA CYS A 44 29.52 -7.15 -19.43
C CYS A 44 30.14 -6.02 -18.58
N LYS A 45 30.72 -6.33 -17.42
CA LYS A 45 31.38 -5.34 -16.56
C LYS A 45 32.81 -5.03 -17.00
N ASN A 46 33.52 -6.05 -17.46
CA ASN A 46 34.95 -5.96 -17.73
C ASN A 46 35.25 -5.75 -19.23
N HIS A 47 34.27 -5.94 -20.12
CA HIS A 47 34.43 -5.82 -21.56
C HIS A 47 33.29 -4.96 -22.16
N THR A 48 33.67 -3.85 -22.78
CA THR A 48 32.75 -2.87 -23.39
C THR A 48 31.93 -3.48 -24.52
N THR A 49 32.50 -4.41 -25.29
CA THR A 49 31.84 -5.11 -26.40
C THR A 49 30.54 -5.80 -25.99
N PHE A 50 30.55 -6.53 -24.87
CA PHE A 50 29.32 -7.13 -24.33
C PHE A 50 28.42 -6.10 -23.66
N ALA A 51 28.98 -5.07 -23.01
CA ALA A 51 28.19 -4.01 -22.39
C ALA A 51 27.31 -3.27 -23.42
N GLU A 52 27.86 -2.95 -24.59
CA GLU A 52 27.19 -2.22 -25.66
C GLU A 52 25.93 -2.95 -26.16
N ILE A 53 25.97 -4.28 -26.30
CA ILE A 53 24.82 -5.10 -26.72
C ILE A 53 23.63 -4.88 -25.78
N PHE A 54 23.90 -4.75 -24.49
CA PHE A 54 22.88 -4.69 -23.46
C PHE A 54 22.57 -3.28 -22.95
N ASN A 55 23.19 -2.23 -23.51
CA ASN A 55 22.94 -0.85 -23.07
C ASN A 55 21.55 -0.33 -23.47
N ASN A 56 20.93 -0.89 -24.51
CA ASN A 56 19.54 -0.60 -24.92
C ASN A 56 18.50 -1.45 -24.16
N ASP A 57 18.63 -1.53 -22.84
CA ASP A 57 17.86 -2.43 -21.96
C ASP A 57 16.36 -2.08 -21.87
N ALA A 58 15.55 -2.58 -22.82
CA ALA A 58 14.09 -2.68 -22.71
C ALA A 58 13.65 -3.66 -21.60
N CYS A 59 14.51 -4.63 -21.24
CA CYS A 59 14.19 -5.67 -20.23
C CYS A 59 14.25 -5.16 -18.77
N THR A 60 15.06 -4.13 -18.47
CA THR A 60 15.22 -3.63 -17.08
C THR A 60 14.07 -2.71 -16.63
N LYS A 61 13.45 -1.98 -17.56
CA LYS A 61 12.31 -1.09 -17.30
C LYS A 61 11.09 -1.87 -16.79
N SER A 62 10.79 -3.03 -17.39
CA SER A 62 9.62 -3.84 -17.03
C SER A 62 9.73 -4.56 -15.68
N LYS A 63 10.92 -4.89 -15.15
CA LYS A 63 11.03 -5.59 -13.85
C LYS A 63 11.11 -4.65 -12.63
N ARG A 64 11.70 -3.46 -12.77
CA ARG A 64 11.78 -2.49 -11.64
C ARG A 64 10.46 -1.75 -11.38
N GLN A 65 9.69 -1.41 -12.41
CA GLN A 65 8.35 -0.82 -12.22
C GLN A 65 7.36 -1.83 -11.62
N ASN A 66 7.42 -3.11 -12.02
CA ASN A 66 6.51 -4.13 -11.51
C ASN A 66 6.78 -4.56 -10.06
N LEU A 67 8.01 -4.51 -9.55
CA LEU A 67 8.31 -4.88 -8.16
C LEU A 67 7.84 -3.81 -7.17
N SER A 68 8.06 -2.52 -7.48
CA SER A 68 7.62 -1.40 -6.63
C SER A 68 6.08 -1.28 -6.59
N ASN A 69 5.42 -1.52 -7.73
CA ASN A 69 3.96 -1.54 -7.82
C ASN A 69 3.35 -2.74 -7.06
N ASN A 70 3.91 -3.94 -7.18
CA ASN A 70 3.39 -5.11 -6.46
C ASN A 70 3.65 -5.06 -4.95
N ILE A 71 4.80 -4.55 -4.50
CA ILE A 71 5.09 -4.38 -3.07
C ILE A 71 4.15 -3.35 -2.44
N THR A 72 3.93 -2.22 -3.13
CA THR A 72 3.01 -1.16 -2.66
C THR A 72 1.56 -1.65 -2.68
N GLN A 73 1.13 -2.37 -3.71
CA GLN A 73 -0.20 -2.97 -3.78
C GLN A 73 -0.40 -4.07 -2.72
N LYS A 74 0.62 -4.88 -2.43
CA LYS A 74 0.55 -5.93 -1.39
C LYS A 74 0.52 -5.34 0.03
N ARG A 75 1.29 -4.26 0.28
CA ARG A 75 1.23 -3.52 1.55
C ARG A 75 -0.14 -2.87 1.75
N ASN A 76 -0.68 -2.17 0.74
CA ASN A 76 -2.00 -1.54 0.83
C ASN A 76 -3.13 -2.57 1.02
N LYS A 77 -3.09 -3.72 0.31
CA LYS A 77 -4.05 -4.81 0.52
C LYS A 77 -3.96 -5.43 1.92
N ASN A 78 -2.75 -5.64 2.44
CA ASN A 78 -2.59 -6.15 3.82
C ASN A 78 -3.03 -5.13 4.88
N THR A 79 -2.76 -3.84 4.68
CA THR A 79 -3.22 -2.78 5.59
C THR A 79 -4.74 -2.68 5.59
N GLN A 80 -5.38 -2.70 4.42
CA GLN A 80 -6.84 -2.71 4.28
C GLN A 80 -7.47 -3.95 4.94
N PHE A 81 -6.91 -5.13 4.69
CA PHE A 81 -7.37 -6.39 5.29
C PHE A 81 -7.28 -6.40 6.82
N ASN A 82 -6.22 -5.81 7.39
CA ASN A 82 -6.07 -5.70 8.85
C ASN A 82 -7.09 -4.74 9.48
N VAL A 83 -7.40 -3.62 8.82
CA VAL A 83 -8.40 -2.65 9.29
C VAL A 83 -9.80 -3.26 9.22
N GLU A 84 -10.17 -3.88 8.10
CA GLU A 84 -11.48 -4.50 7.91
C GLU A 84 -11.74 -5.60 8.95
N LYS A 85 -10.72 -6.45 9.20
CA LYS A 85 -10.80 -7.50 10.23
C LYS A 85 -11.02 -6.95 11.64
N TYR A 86 -10.34 -5.86 11.99
CA TYR A 86 -10.52 -5.20 13.29
C TYR A 86 -11.93 -4.63 13.43
N MET A 87 -12.43 -3.95 12.39
CA MET A 87 -13.77 -3.37 12.38
C MET A 87 -14.86 -4.44 12.49
N ILE A 88 -14.75 -5.55 11.75
CA ILE A 88 -15.66 -6.70 11.86
C ILE A 88 -15.65 -7.27 13.27
N SER A 89 -14.46 -7.44 13.87
CA SER A 89 -14.32 -7.94 15.23
C SER A 89 -14.97 -7.01 16.27
N ALA A 90 -14.80 -5.70 16.12
CA ALA A 90 -15.39 -4.70 17.01
C ALA A 90 -16.92 -4.68 16.91
N MET A 91 -17.47 -4.71 15.68
CA MET A 91 -18.91 -4.79 15.45
C MET A 91 -19.52 -6.05 16.07
N LYS A 92 -18.86 -7.21 15.91
CA LYS A 92 -19.32 -8.48 16.49
C LYS A 92 -19.35 -8.44 18.02
N LYS A 93 -18.36 -7.78 18.65
CA LYS A 93 -18.32 -7.59 20.11
C LYS A 93 -19.48 -6.72 20.59
N LEU A 94 -19.80 -5.64 19.88
CA LEU A 94 -20.95 -4.78 20.19
C LEU A 94 -22.28 -5.52 19.98
N GLU A 95 -22.40 -6.33 18.93
CA GLU A 95 -23.57 -7.15 18.68
C GLU A 95 -23.83 -8.15 19.81
N GLN A 96 -22.77 -8.77 20.35
CA GLN A 96 -22.87 -9.66 21.51
C GLN A 96 -23.35 -8.93 22.76
N LYS A 97 -22.83 -7.72 23.02
CA LYS A 97 -23.29 -6.88 24.13
C LYS A 97 -24.74 -6.43 23.96
N MET A 98 -25.14 -6.06 22.75
CA MET A 98 -26.54 -5.74 22.45
C MET A 98 -27.45 -6.95 22.76
N LYS A 99 -27.04 -8.16 22.37
CA LYS A 99 -27.79 -9.40 22.68
C LYS A 99 -27.89 -9.70 24.17
N SER A 100 -27.00 -9.15 25.00
CA SER A 100 -27.09 -9.25 26.46
C SER A 100 -28.12 -8.29 27.11
N GLY A 101 -28.81 -7.46 26.32
CA GLY A 101 -29.90 -6.60 26.79
C GLY A 101 -29.48 -5.18 27.20
N ASP A 102 -28.22 -4.79 26.98
CA ASP A 102 -27.77 -3.42 27.20
C ASP A 102 -28.26 -2.48 26.10
N ILE A 103 -29.14 -1.56 26.48
CA ILE A 103 -29.73 -0.55 25.58
C ILE A 103 -28.64 0.38 25.02
N ALA A 104 -27.63 0.75 25.81
CA ALA A 104 -26.56 1.63 25.34
C ALA A 104 -25.77 0.96 24.21
N SER A 105 -25.39 -0.31 24.39
CA SER A 105 -24.76 -1.12 23.35
C SER A 105 -25.62 -1.26 22.08
N ALA A 106 -26.95 -1.33 22.22
CA ALA A 106 -27.87 -1.38 21.08
C ALA A 106 -27.85 -0.09 20.25
N VAL A 107 -27.81 1.06 20.93
CA VAL A 107 -27.70 2.39 20.30
C VAL A 107 -26.34 2.54 19.62
N GLU A 108 -25.25 2.18 20.30
CA GLU A 108 -23.89 2.23 19.74
C GLU A 108 -23.74 1.36 18.50
N TYR A 109 -24.24 0.12 18.54
CA TYR A 109 -24.21 -0.79 17.40
C TYR A 109 -25.00 -0.24 16.21
N SER A 110 -26.22 0.27 16.47
CA SER A 110 -27.08 0.85 15.42
C SER A 110 -26.45 2.09 14.79
N LEU A 111 -25.83 2.95 15.60
CA LEU A 111 -25.13 4.15 15.13
C LEU A 111 -23.91 3.78 14.28
N LEU A 112 -23.08 2.84 14.73
CA LEU A 112 -21.92 2.36 13.99
C LEU A 112 -22.32 1.73 12.66
N LYS A 113 -23.39 0.91 12.66
CA LYS A 113 -23.92 0.29 11.45
C LYS A 113 -24.38 1.33 10.43
N ARG A 114 -25.06 2.40 10.87
CA ARG A 114 -25.46 3.54 10.02
C ARG A 114 -24.24 4.33 9.51
N ALA A 115 -23.27 4.59 10.37
CA ALA A 115 -22.07 5.34 10.02
C ALA A 115 -21.25 4.65 8.91
N LEU A 116 -21.16 3.32 8.92
CA LEU A 116 -20.41 2.54 7.94
C LEU A 116 -21.20 2.21 6.66
N GLY A 117 -22.52 2.34 6.69
CA GLY A 117 -23.41 1.79 5.66
C GLY A 117 -23.58 0.28 5.82
N TYR A 118 -24.74 -0.24 5.39
CA TYR A 118 -25.06 -1.65 5.53
C TYR A 118 -26.02 -2.14 4.45
N ASN A 119 -25.91 -3.43 4.13
CA ASN A 119 -26.89 -4.10 3.29
C ASN A 119 -28.03 -4.63 4.15
N TYR A 120 -29.26 -4.51 3.67
CA TYR A 120 -30.44 -5.06 4.31
C TYR A 120 -31.39 -5.66 3.27
N SER A 121 -32.18 -6.65 3.69
CA SER A 121 -33.21 -7.27 2.86
C SER A 121 -34.57 -6.85 3.35
N GLU A 122 -35.41 -6.35 2.45
CA GLU A 122 -36.84 -6.17 2.69
C GLU A 122 -37.57 -7.39 2.17
N GLU A 123 -38.35 -8.02 3.04
CA GLU A 123 -39.27 -9.10 2.68
C GLU A 123 -40.65 -8.48 2.44
N ARG A 124 -41.22 -8.70 1.24
CA ARG A 124 -42.61 -8.35 0.94
C ARG A 124 -43.35 -9.61 0.52
N THR A 125 -44.48 -9.87 1.16
CA THR A 125 -45.41 -10.92 0.76
C THR A 125 -46.39 -10.36 -0.26
N GLU A 126 -46.33 -10.89 -1.48
CA GLU A 126 -47.28 -10.57 -2.54
C GLU A 126 -48.21 -11.77 -2.75
N TYR A 127 -49.51 -11.52 -2.75
CA TYR A 127 -50.52 -12.53 -3.07
C TYR A 127 -50.77 -12.55 -4.58
N THR A 128 -50.57 -13.70 -5.23
CA THR A 128 -50.92 -13.89 -6.64
C THR A 128 -51.93 -15.03 -6.78
N GLU A 129 -53.09 -14.77 -7.39
CA GLU A 129 -54.21 -15.71 -7.52
C GLU A 129 -53.85 -17.07 -8.17
N LYS A 130 -52.74 -17.14 -8.92
CA LYS A 130 -52.31 -18.35 -9.65
C LYS A 130 -51.31 -19.25 -8.91
N THR A 131 -50.63 -18.76 -7.87
CA THR A 131 -49.47 -19.44 -7.27
C THR A 131 -49.44 -19.45 -5.74
N GLY A 132 -50.42 -18.81 -5.08
CA GLY A 132 -50.42 -18.65 -3.63
C GLY A 132 -49.52 -17.50 -3.15
N GLU A 133 -49.27 -17.45 -1.84
CA GLU A 133 -48.41 -16.47 -1.18
C GLU A 133 -46.96 -16.57 -1.71
N LYS A 134 -46.43 -15.48 -2.26
CA LYS A 134 -45.04 -15.42 -2.71
C LYS A 134 -44.28 -14.37 -1.91
N THR A 135 -43.27 -14.84 -1.19
CA THR A 135 -42.30 -13.98 -0.51
C THR A 135 -41.26 -13.46 -1.51
N VAL A 136 -41.21 -12.13 -1.70
CA VAL A 136 -40.20 -11.45 -2.51
C VAL A 136 -39.17 -10.80 -1.59
N ILE A 137 -37.92 -11.26 -1.67
CA ILE A 137 -36.79 -10.70 -0.91
C ILE A 137 -36.04 -9.71 -1.80
N THR A 138 -36.14 -8.42 -1.51
CA THR A 138 -35.39 -7.36 -2.22
C THR A 138 -34.18 -6.94 -1.39
N ARG A 139 -32.97 -7.04 -1.96
CA ARG A 139 -31.73 -6.59 -1.31
C ARG A 139 -31.50 -5.11 -1.60
N LYS A 140 -31.33 -4.30 -0.56
CA LYS A 140 -31.04 -2.86 -0.64
C LYS A 140 -29.77 -2.52 0.11
N HIS A 141 -29.12 -1.43 -0.31
CA HIS A 141 -27.94 -0.89 0.35
C HIS A 141 -28.28 0.45 1.00
N ALA A 142 -28.04 0.57 2.30
CA ALA A 142 -28.06 1.84 3.00
C ALA A 142 -26.65 2.46 2.92
N PRO A 143 -26.47 3.63 2.27
CA PRO A 143 -25.17 4.26 2.18
C PRO A 143 -24.67 4.73 3.55
N PRO A 144 -23.35 4.95 3.71
CA PRO A 144 -22.77 5.51 4.93
C PRO A 144 -23.34 6.90 5.26
N ASP A 145 -23.68 7.13 6.52
CA ASP A 145 -24.19 8.42 7.00
C ASP A 145 -23.07 9.29 7.56
N THR A 146 -22.82 10.43 6.91
CA THR A 146 -21.74 11.38 7.25
C THR A 146 -21.94 12.03 8.62
N THR A 147 -23.18 12.27 9.03
CA THR A 147 -23.50 12.86 10.33
C THR A 147 -23.24 11.85 11.44
N ALA A 148 -23.64 10.58 11.25
CA ALA A 148 -23.34 9.51 12.18
C ALA A 148 -21.82 9.30 12.34
N GLN A 149 -21.06 9.38 11.24
CA GLN A 149 -19.60 9.34 11.28
C GLN A 149 -19.02 10.50 12.09
N MET A 150 -19.49 11.73 11.85
CA MET A 150 -19.05 12.92 12.59
C MET A 150 -19.32 12.80 14.10
N ILE A 151 -20.54 12.40 14.48
CA ILE A 151 -20.91 12.20 15.90
C ILE A 151 -20.03 11.13 16.54
N TRP A 152 -19.83 10.00 15.85
CA TRP A 152 -18.98 8.92 16.36
C TRP A 152 -17.54 9.39 16.59
N LEU A 153 -16.97 10.14 15.64
CA LEU A 153 -15.63 10.69 15.72
C LEU A 153 -15.49 11.72 16.85
N LYS A 154 -16.50 12.57 17.07
CA LYS A 154 -16.52 13.51 18.20
C LYS A 154 -16.49 12.79 19.56
N ASN A 155 -17.19 11.66 19.69
CA ASN A 155 -17.25 10.90 20.94
C ASN A 155 -16.01 10.01 21.18
N HIS A 156 -15.41 9.44 20.12
CA HIS A 156 -14.32 8.47 20.25
C HIS A 156 -12.93 9.03 19.94
N LYS A 157 -12.84 10.18 19.26
CA LYS A 157 -11.60 10.90 18.95
C LYS A 157 -11.75 12.41 19.20
N PRO A 158 -12.12 12.82 20.43
CA PRO A 158 -12.39 14.22 20.75
C PRO A 158 -11.18 15.12 20.53
N GLU A 159 -9.95 14.62 20.70
CA GLU A 159 -8.74 15.43 20.54
C GLU A 159 -8.56 16.04 19.14
N ILE A 160 -9.05 15.34 18.11
CA ILE A 160 -8.92 15.76 16.71
C ILE A 160 -10.22 16.42 16.23
N TRP A 161 -11.37 15.94 16.69
CA TRP A 161 -12.69 16.26 16.11
C TRP A 161 -13.58 17.16 16.99
N ASN A 162 -13.15 17.53 18.20
CA ASN A 162 -13.88 18.46 19.03
C ASN A 162 -13.57 19.91 18.62
N ASP A 163 -14.60 20.71 18.40
CA ASP A 163 -14.48 22.07 17.87
C ASP A 163 -13.78 23.01 18.87
N LYS A 164 -13.91 22.72 20.17
CA LYS A 164 -13.15 23.39 21.23
C LYS A 164 -11.80 22.71 21.37
N LYS A 165 -10.79 23.21 20.65
CA LYS A 165 -9.41 22.99 21.09
C LYS A 165 -9.30 23.60 22.48
N ASN A 166 -8.96 22.80 23.48
CA ASN A 166 -8.35 23.34 24.68
C ASN A 166 -7.08 24.03 24.18
N ASN A 167 -7.14 25.34 23.90
CA ASN A 167 -5.91 26.12 23.84
C ASN A 167 -5.26 25.84 25.20
N PRO A 168 -4.09 25.18 25.27
CA PRO A 168 -3.33 25.27 26.49
C PRO A 168 -3.14 26.76 26.70
N SER A 169 -3.71 27.28 27.79
CA SER A 169 -3.35 28.59 28.30
C SER A 169 -1.83 28.69 28.21
N SER A 170 -1.34 29.83 27.73
CA SER A 170 0.03 30.14 27.35
C SER A 170 1.03 30.07 28.52
N GLU A 171 1.13 28.95 29.20
CA GLU A 171 1.95 28.70 30.38
C GLU A 171 2.73 27.39 30.18
N ASN A 172 3.57 27.39 29.14
CA ASN A 172 4.84 26.67 29.10
C ASN A 172 5.56 27.11 27.82
N LEU A 173 5.85 28.41 27.75
CA LEU A 173 6.97 28.89 26.96
C LEU A 173 8.21 28.30 27.63
N PHE A 174 8.74 27.23 27.05
CA PHE A 174 10.08 26.74 27.38
C PHE A 174 11.01 27.95 27.43
N GLU A 175 11.60 28.19 28.60
CA GLU A 175 12.61 29.21 28.82
C GLU A 175 13.82 28.85 27.93
N ILE A 176 13.80 29.32 26.68
CA ILE A 176 14.96 29.21 25.79
C ILE A 176 15.99 30.18 26.37
N LYS A 177 16.91 29.67 27.18
CA LYS A 177 18.15 30.37 27.50
C LYS A 177 18.97 30.49 26.22
N VAL A 178 18.72 31.54 25.45
CA VAL A 178 19.64 31.99 24.41
C VAL A 178 20.80 32.67 25.12
N SER A 179 21.90 31.94 25.35
CA SER A 179 23.17 32.56 25.67
C SER A 179 23.67 33.27 24.41
N LEU A 180 23.69 34.60 24.43
CA LEU A 180 24.38 35.42 23.43
C LEU A 180 25.86 35.02 23.47
N ILE A 181 26.31 34.28 22.46
CA ILE A 181 27.75 34.19 22.17
C ILE A 181 28.11 35.55 21.60
N ASN A 182 28.72 36.40 22.41
CA ASN A 182 29.40 37.58 21.90
C ASN A 182 30.53 37.09 20.99
N PRO A 183 30.56 37.48 19.71
CA PRO A 183 31.75 37.30 18.90
C PRO A 183 32.80 38.26 19.46
N GLU A 184 33.73 37.76 20.27
CA GLU A 184 34.96 38.50 20.55
C GLU A 184 35.67 38.67 19.20
N CYS A 185 35.75 39.94 18.78
CA CYS A 185 36.52 40.39 17.64
C CYS A 185 37.97 39.96 17.85
N ASP A 186 38.53 39.23 16.87
CA ASP A 186 39.96 39.07 16.71
C ASP A 186 40.58 40.44 16.37
N GLU A 187 40.82 41.24 17.41
CA GLU A 187 41.68 42.42 17.36
C GLU A 187 42.98 42.07 18.05
N ASN A 188 43.93 41.49 17.31
CA ASN A 188 45.35 41.68 17.54
C ASN A 188 46.10 41.50 16.22
N GLY A 189 45.99 42.53 15.38
CA GLY A 189 47.07 42.91 14.50
C GLY A 189 48.05 43.78 15.29
N ASN A 190 49.20 43.22 15.67
CA ASN A 190 50.54 43.80 15.50
C ASN A 190 51.60 42.76 15.88
#